data_AF-A0A194WV69-F1
#
_entry.id   AF-A0A194WV69-F1
#
_cell.length_a   1.000
_cell.length_b   1.000
_cell.length_c   1.000
_cell.angle_alpha   90.00
_cell.angle_beta   90.00
_cell.angle_gamma   90.00
#
_symmetry.space_group_name_H-M   'P 1'
#
loop_
_entity.id
_entity.type
_entity.pdbx_description
1 polymer ?
#
loop_
_entity_poly.entity_id
_entity_poly.type
_entity_poly.pdbx_seq_one_letter_code
_entity_poly.pdbx_strand_id
1 'polypeptide(L)'
;MAEKTSEVALNAAPSSSDEPPPPYHESATTNPGFCELAFRERQANSVSKGGMSAAEYFQPCNACGFVCGDEIPQVYKTGWLDWVDPSVNFRWESHVAVEKKEGEARKEMLGCWICWEYNQQWTEPMPVKEWYKHMRRHFFVEGYRICKAKTGAMQRRRNCDLKHCPKIHS
;
A
#
# COMPACT_ATOMS: atom_id res chain seq x y z
N MET A 1 9.26 -21.55 -19.13
CA MET A 1 10.54 -20.95 -18.75
C MET A 1 10.31 -19.55 -18.17
N ALA A 2 9.70 -19.44 -16.99
CA ALA A 2 9.09 -18.19 -16.51
C ALA A 2 9.50 -17.77 -15.08
N GLU A 3 10.59 -18.32 -14.53
CA GLU A 3 10.96 -18.05 -13.12
C GLU A 3 12.30 -17.34 -12.93
N LYS A 4 13.07 -17.04 -13.98
CA LYS A 4 14.43 -16.49 -13.83
C LYS A 4 14.52 -14.95 -13.84
N THR A 5 13.42 -14.26 -14.11
CA THR A 5 13.42 -12.78 -14.27
C THR A 5 12.99 -12.04 -13.00
N SER A 6 12.37 -12.71 -12.02
CA SER A 6 11.84 -12.08 -10.80
C SER A 6 12.88 -11.77 -9.72
N GLU A 7 14.00 -12.51 -9.65
CA GLU A 7 15.02 -12.27 -8.61
C GLU A 7 16.00 -11.15 -8.97
N VAL A 8 16.21 -10.88 -10.25
CA VAL A 8 17.18 -9.86 -10.70
C VAL A 8 16.66 -8.44 -10.45
N ALA A 9 15.34 -8.23 -10.42
CA ALA A 9 14.73 -6.92 -10.25
C ALA A 9 14.79 -6.37 -8.80
N LEU A 10 15.03 -7.21 -7.80
CA LEU A 10 15.08 -6.79 -6.39
C LEU A 10 16.46 -6.24 -5.95
N ASN A 11 17.47 -6.39 -6.80
CA ASN A 11 18.86 -5.94 -6.56
C ASN A 11 19.30 -4.76 -7.44
N ALA A 12 18.37 -4.13 -8.17
CA ALA A 12 18.68 -2.96 -8.99
C ALA A 12 19.08 -1.76 -8.11
N ALA A 13 20.06 -0.97 -8.59
CA ALA A 13 20.49 0.26 -7.93
C ALA A 13 19.33 1.28 -7.86
N PRO A 14 19.20 2.05 -6.78
CA PRO A 14 18.14 3.04 -6.64
C PRO A 14 18.23 4.05 -7.78
N SER A 15 17.09 4.30 -8.45
CA SER A 15 17.01 5.34 -9.49
C SER A 15 17.22 6.72 -8.87
N SER A 16 18.16 7.49 -9.41
CA SER A 16 18.51 8.85 -8.96
C SER A 16 17.78 9.95 -9.74
N SER A 17 16.63 9.65 -10.35
CA SER A 17 15.86 10.67 -11.07
C SER A 17 15.27 11.71 -10.11
N ASP A 18 15.58 12.98 -10.36
CA ASP A 18 15.01 14.12 -9.62
C ASP A 18 13.51 14.32 -9.91
N GLU A 19 13.02 13.79 -11.03
CA GLU A 19 11.63 13.89 -11.42
C GLU A 19 10.83 12.70 -10.85
N PRO A 20 9.78 12.94 -10.03
CA PRO A 20 8.97 11.85 -9.50
C PRO A 20 8.25 11.14 -10.66
N PRO A 21 8.18 9.79 -10.68
CA PRO A 21 7.34 9.10 -11.65
C PRO A 21 5.89 9.60 -11.49
N PRO A 22 5.18 9.87 -12.60
CA PRO A 22 3.92 10.59 -12.56
C PRO A 22 2.83 9.79 -11.84
N PRO A 23 1.84 10.52 -11.33
CA PRO A 23 0.46 10.12 -11.50
C PRO A 23 -0.31 11.35 -11.94
N TYR A 24 -0.53 11.45 -13.24
CA TYR A 24 -1.61 12.28 -13.75
C TYR A 24 -2.79 11.33 -13.85
N HIS A 25 -3.73 11.39 -12.90
CA HIS A 25 -5.17 11.34 -13.10
C HIS A 25 -5.93 11.00 -11.80
N GLU A 26 -7.19 11.39 -11.80
CA GLU A 26 -8.13 11.29 -10.69
C GLU A 26 -8.29 9.83 -10.24
N SER A 27 -8.38 9.64 -8.92
CA SER A 27 -8.57 8.37 -8.24
C SER A 27 -9.53 7.48 -9.03
N ALA A 28 -9.09 6.27 -9.37
CA ALA A 28 -9.94 5.28 -10.02
C ALA A 28 -11.24 5.13 -9.22
N THR A 29 -12.37 5.46 -9.85
CA THR A 29 -13.67 5.55 -9.17
C THR A 29 -14.29 4.19 -8.89
N THR A 30 -13.74 3.13 -9.49
CA THR A 30 -14.24 1.77 -9.35
C THR A 30 -13.36 0.97 -8.40
N ASN A 31 -14.01 0.14 -7.59
CA ASN A 31 -13.32 -0.81 -6.71
C ASN A 31 -12.90 -2.05 -7.54
N PRO A 32 -11.60 -2.29 -7.76
CA PRO A 32 -11.10 -3.38 -8.59
C PRO A 32 -11.14 -4.75 -7.89
N GLY A 33 -11.46 -4.79 -6.60
CA GLY A 33 -11.42 -6.01 -5.79
C GLY A 33 -10.94 -5.83 -4.36
N PHE A 34 -10.69 -4.59 -3.91
CA PHE A 34 -10.46 -4.32 -2.49
C PHE A 34 -11.73 -4.63 -1.68
N CYS A 35 -11.56 -4.88 -0.38
CA CYS A 35 -12.72 -4.90 0.50
C CYS A 35 -13.43 -3.54 0.46
N GLU A 36 -14.76 -3.56 0.45
CA GLU A 36 -15.58 -2.35 0.33
C GLU A 36 -15.27 -1.30 1.42
N LEU A 37 -15.01 -1.72 2.67
CA LEU A 37 -14.62 -0.77 3.72
C LEU A 37 -13.19 -0.25 3.53
N ALA A 38 -12.28 -1.06 2.99
CA ALA A 38 -10.92 -0.63 2.61
C ALA A 38 -10.97 0.47 1.54
N PHE A 39 -11.76 0.23 0.50
CA PHE A 39 -11.96 1.15 -0.61
C PHE A 39 -12.58 2.48 -0.14
N ARG A 40 -13.61 2.42 0.70
CA ARG A 40 -14.24 3.62 1.28
C ARG A 40 -13.32 4.38 2.22
N GLU A 41 -12.53 3.68 3.04
CA GLU A 41 -11.56 4.33 3.93
C GLU A 41 -10.52 5.10 3.14
N ARG A 42 -9.98 4.51 2.07
CA ARG A 42 -9.03 5.18 1.16
C ARG A 42 -9.60 6.50 0.63
N GLN A 43 -10.87 6.50 0.22
CA GLN A 43 -11.57 7.71 -0.22
C GLN A 43 -11.79 8.69 0.93
N ALA A 44 -12.25 8.24 2.09
CA ALA A 44 -12.49 9.09 3.26
C ALA A 44 -11.20 9.75 3.78
N ASN A 45 -10.06 9.04 3.68
CA ASN A 45 -8.75 9.51 4.09
C ASN A 45 -8.18 10.61 3.16
N SER A 46 -8.85 10.94 2.06
CA SER A 46 -8.55 12.12 1.25
C SER A 46 -9.16 13.42 1.78
N VAL A 47 -10.10 13.33 2.74
CA VAL A 47 -10.87 14.47 3.29
C VAL A 47 -10.39 14.80 4.70
N SER A 48 -10.33 16.10 5.03
CA SER A 48 -9.98 16.55 6.39
C SER A 48 -10.94 15.95 7.43
N LYS A 49 -10.39 15.39 8.51
CA LYS A 49 -11.11 14.64 9.55
C LYS A 49 -11.85 13.38 9.08
N GLY A 50 -11.73 12.99 7.81
CA GLY A 50 -12.27 11.74 7.30
C GLY A 50 -11.41 10.54 7.69
N GLY A 51 -11.99 9.35 7.55
CA GLY A 51 -11.34 8.07 7.83
C GLY A 51 -11.16 7.73 9.30
N MET A 52 -10.66 6.54 9.56
CA MET A 52 -10.52 5.95 10.90
C MET A 52 -9.36 6.55 11.72
N SER A 53 -9.45 6.39 13.03
CA SER A 53 -8.39 6.63 14.01
C SER A 53 -7.32 5.52 13.97
N ALA A 54 -6.17 5.76 14.60
CA ALA A 54 -5.09 4.77 14.64
C ALA A 54 -5.48 3.45 15.32
N ALA A 55 -6.32 3.50 16.37
CA ALA A 55 -6.72 2.31 17.13
C ALA A 55 -7.70 1.41 16.35
N GLU A 56 -8.51 2.01 15.47
CA GLU A 56 -9.53 1.30 14.69
C GLU A 56 -8.92 0.39 13.62
N TYR A 57 -7.73 0.71 13.07
CA TYR A 57 -7.08 -0.15 12.07
C TYR A 57 -6.65 -1.52 12.61
N PHE A 58 -6.53 -1.68 13.93
CA PHE A 58 -6.21 -2.95 14.56
C PHE A 58 -7.45 -3.78 14.91
N GLN A 59 -8.65 -3.21 14.75
CA GLN A 59 -9.89 -3.95 14.94
C GLN A 59 -10.21 -4.82 13.71
N PRO A 60 -10.92 -5.95 13.88
CA PRO A 60 -11.42 -6.71 12.74
C PRO A 60 -12.30 -5.83 11.85
N CYS A 61 -12.05 -5.88 10.53
CA CYS A 61 -12.85 -5.17 9.53
C CYS A 61 -14.31 -5.64 9.62
N ASN A 62 -15.26 -4.72 9.81
CA ASN A 62 -16.66 -5.09 9.99
C ASN A 62 -17.30 -5.76 8.76
N ALA A 63 -16.71 -5.61 7.56
CA ALA A 63 -17.24 -6.21 6.33
C ALA A 63 -16.72 -7.62 6.05
N CYS A 64 -15.42 -7.89 6.29
CA CYS A 64 -14.80 -9.18 5.94
C CYS A 64 -14.07 -9.85 7.11
N GLY A 65 -13.93 -9.14 8.23
CA GLY A 65 -13.24 -9.56 9.45
C GLY A 65 -11.73 -9.77 9.29
N PHE A 66 -11.12 -9.09 8.32
CA PHE A 66 -9.67 -8.91 8.21
C PHE A 66 -9.12 -8.21 9.46
N VAL A 67 -7.96 -8.63 9.95
CA VAL A 67 -7.24 -7.98 11.06
C VAL A 67 -5.89 -7.57 10.52
N CYS A 68 -5.52 -6.29 10.67
CA CYS A 68 -4.24 -5.79 10.19
C CYS A 68 -3.14 -6.08 11.21
N GLY A 69 -2.11 -6.83 10.80
CA GLY A 69 -0.88 -6.93 11.59
C GLY A 69 -0.06 -5.63 11.61
N ASP A 70 0.78 -5.48 12.63
CA ASP A 70 1.73 -4.37 12.82
C ASP A 70 3.16 -4.68 12.34
N GLU A 71 3.46 -5.94 12.03
CA GLU A 71 4.80 -6.34 11.60
C GLU A 71 5.10 -5.96 10.14
N ILE A 72 6.29 -5.37 9.93
CA ILE A 72 6.87 -5.12 8.60
C ILE A 72 7.96 -6.17 8.33
N PRO A 73 7.75 -7.08 7.36
CA PRO A 73 8.69 -8.15 7.02
C PRO A 73 10.09 -7.63 6.66
N GLN A 74 11.13 -8.36 7.08
CA GLN A 74 12.52 -7.99 6.83
C GLN A 74 12.85 -7.78 5.34
N VAL A 75 12.20 -8.52 4.45
CA VAL A 75 12.39 -8.42 2.99
C VAL A 75 12.09 -7.03 2.44
N TYR A 76 11.24 -6.25 3.11
CA TYR A 76 10.98 -4.86 2.74
C TYR A 76 12.18 -3.94 3.04
N LYS A 77 12.94 -4.25 4.09
CA LYS A 77 13.98 -3.40 4.68
C LYS A 77 15.39 -3.74 4.19
N THR A 78 15.65 -5.01 3.86
CA THR A 78 16.99 -5.52 3.52
C THR A 78 17.70 -4.64 2.49
N GLY A 79 18.88 -4.12 2.83
CA GLY A 79 19.70 -3.31 1.91
C GLY A 79 19.15 -1.92 1.58
N TRP A 80 18.08 -1.47 2.23
CA TRP A 80 17.54 -0.11 2.09
C TRP A 80 17.68 0.64 3.42
N LEU A 81 18.73 1.46 3.54
CA LEU A 81 19.11 2.09 4.82
C LEU A 81 18.12 3.16 5.29
N ASP A 82 17.50 3.88 4.38
CA ASP A 82 16.57 5.00 4.63
C ASP A 82 15.11 4.65 4.28
N TRP A 83 14.77 3.36 4.42
CA TRP A 83 13.43 2.84 4.14
C TRP A 83 12.34 3.58 4.90
N VAL A 84 11.17 3.64 4.28
CA VAL A 84 10.00 4.33 4.85
C VAL A 84 8.96 3.31 5.24
N ASP A 85 8.45 3.46 6.44
CA ASP A 85 7.35 2.66 6.97
C ASP A 85 6.04 2.92 6.18
N PRO A 86 5.52 1.92 5.42
CA PRO A 86 4.16 1.98 4.91
C PRO A 86 3.22 1.94 6.11
N SER A 87 2.50 3.04 6.35
CA SER A 87 1.65 3.15 7.53
C SER A 87 0.67 1.98 7.63
N VAL A 88 0.30 1.62 8.86
CA VAL A 88 -0.76 0.63 9.12
C VAL A 88 -2.05 0.95 8.36
N ASN A 89 -2.36 2.24 8.16
CA ASN A 89 -3.50 2.66 7.36
C ASN A 89 -3.36 2.19 5.91
N PHE A 90 -2.20 2.38 5.29
CA PHE A 90 -1.99 1.97 3.90
C PHE A 90 -2.13 0.46 3.70
N ARG A 91 -1.61 -0.34 4.66
CA ARG A 91 -1.84 -1.79 4.68
C ARG A 91 -3.31 -2.13 4.86
N TRP A 92 -3.99 -1.45 5.78
CA TRP A 92 -5.42 -1.67 6.02
C TRP A 92 -6.24 -1.32 4.78
N GLU A 93 -6.06 -0.15 4.17
CA GLU A 93 -6.73 0.24 2.91
C GLU A 93 -6.46 -0.75 1.78
N SER A 94 -5.33 -1.46 1.80
CA SER A 94 -4.95 -2.43 0.77
C SER A 94 -5.65 -3.79 0.92
N HIS A 95 -6.42 -4.03 1.99
CA HIS A 95 -6.95 -5.37 2.23
C HIS A 95 -8.05 -5.80 1.24
N VAL A 96 -8.04 -7.08 0.93
CA VAL A 96 -9.00 -7.73 0.03
C VAL A 96 -9.88 -8.69 0.84
N ALA A 97 -11.18 -8.72 0.53
CA ALA A 97 -12.08 -9.69 1.12
C ALA A 97 -11.84 -11.06 0.47
N VAL A 98 -11.48 -12.05 1.29
CA VAL A 98 -11.26 -13.43 0.82
C VAL A 98 -12.28 -14.33 1.48
N GLU A 99 -12.87 -15.22 0.70
CA GLU A 99 -13.78 -16.23 1.23
C GLU A 99 -13.04 -17.13 2.24
N LYS A 100 -13.64 -17.27 3.42
CA LYS A 100 -13.12 -18.19 4.44
C LYS A 100 -13.65 -19.58 4.13
N LYS A 101 -12.75 -20.53 3.85
CA LYS A 101 -13.10 -21.95 3.88
C LYS A 101 -13.22 -22.43 5.32
N GLU A 102 -14.18 -23.31 5.57
CA GLU A 102 -14.43 -23.87 6.89
C GLU A 102 -13.16 -24.57 7.42
N GLY A 103 -12.73 -24.24 8.64
CA GLY A 103 -11.50 -24.75 9.24
C GLY A 103 -10.20 -24.00 8.89
N GLU A 104 -10.19 -23.05 7.95
CA GLU A 104 -9.00 -22.25 7.67
C GLU A 104 -8.94 -20.94 8.47
N ALA A 105 -7.74 -20.58 8.93
CA ALA A 105 -7.46 -19.24 9.44
C ALA A 105 -7.66 -18.21 8.32
N ARG A 106 -8.20 -17.02 8.65
CA ARG A 106 -8.29 -15.92 7.68
C ARG A 106 -6.89 -15.53 7.23
N LYS A 107 -6.65 -15.62 5.92
CA LYS A 107 -5.39 -15.20 5.30
C LYS A 107 -5.46 -13.71 5.01
N GLU A 108 -4.45 -12.97 5.45
CA GLU A 108 -4.27 -11.58 5.07
C GLU A 108 -3.83 -11.50 3.61
N MET A 109 -4.73 -11.02 2.76
CA MET A 109 -4.48 -10.78 1.34
C MET A 109 -4.63 -9.29 1.02
N LEU A 110 -3.66 -8.75 0.29
CA LEU A 110 -3.53 -7.32 0.04
C LEU A 110 -3.42 -7.05 -1.47
N GLY A 111 -4.16 -6.06 -1.96
CA GLY A 111 -4.01 -5.49 -3.31
C GLY A 111 -3.04 -4.31 -3.31
N CYS A 112 -2.56 -3.91 -4.50
CA CYS A 112 -1.62 -2.79 -4.63
C CYS A 112 -2.33 -1.50 -5.09
N TRP A 113 -2.47 -0.52 -4.19
CA TRP A 113 -3.01 0.79 -4.55
C TRP A 113 -2.16 1.53 -5.58
N ILE A 114 -0.83 1.35 -5.57
CA ILE A 114 0.03 2.02 -6.56
C ILE A 114 -0.26 1.47 -7.96
N CYS A 115 -0.27 0.14 -8.14
CA CYS A 115 -0.63 -0.45 -9.43
C CYS A 115 -2.02 -0.03 -9.89
N TRP A 116 -2.99 0.05 -8.99
CA TRP A 116 -4.33 0.44 -9.37
C TRP A 116 -4.47 1.94 -9.67
N GLU A 117 -4.16 2.82 -8.73
CA GLU A 117 -4.37 4.27 -8.88
C GLU A 117 -3.42 4.87 -9.93
N TYR A 118 -2.18 4.39 -10.02
CA TYR A 118 -1.10 5.03 -10.78
C TYR A 118 -0.87 4.34 -12.12
N ASN A 119 -0.93 3.00 -12.15
CA ASN A 119 -0.70 2.21 -13.36
C ASN A 119 -2.01 1.73 -14.02
N GLN A 120 -3.17 2.00 -13.40
CA GLN A 120 -4.49 1.54 -13.88
C GLN A 120 -4.55 0.01 -14.09
N GLN A 121 -3.83 -0.73 -13.25
CA GLN A 121 -3.70 -2.18 -13.34
C GLN A 121 -4.09 -2.84 -12.02
N TRP A 122 -5.09 -3.71 -12.07
CA TRP A 122 -5.36 -4.62 -10.95
C TRP A 122 -4.36 -5.77 -10.98
N THR A 123 -3.58 -5.89 -9.91
CA THR A 123 -2.72 -7.05 -9.65
C THR A 123 -3.46 -8.02 -8.73
N GLU A 124 -3.29 -9.32 -8.95
CA GLU A 124 -3.87 -10.33 -8.07
C GLU A 124 -3.49 -10.07 -6.59
N PRO A 125 -4.42 -10.28 -5.65
CA PRO A 125 -4.13 -10.11 -4.23
C PRO A 125 -2.95 -10.98 -3.78
N MET A 126 -2.08 -10.39 -2.97
CA MET A 126 -0.85 -11.02 -2.50
C MET A 126 -0.90 -11.29 -0.99
N PRO A 127 -0.28 -12.38 -0.50
CA PRO A 127 0.03 -12.51 0.91
C PRO A 127 0.93 -11.36 1.38
N VAL A 128 0.83 -11.00 2.66
CA VAL A 128 1.56 -9.87 3.28
C VAL A 128 3.02 -9.77 2.85
N LYS A 129 3.80 -10.86 2.93
CA LYS A 129 5.24 -10.84 2.59
C LYS A 129 5.48 -10.50 1.12
N GLU A 130 4.66 -11.01 0.21
CA GLU A 130 4.77 -10.75 -1.23
C GLU A 130 4.28 -9.33 -1.55
N TRP A 131 3.23 -8.86 -0.89
CA TRP A 131 2.80 -7.47 -1.00
C TRP A 131 3.90 -6.49 -0.57
N TYR A 132 4.61 -6.75 0.54
CA TYR A 132 5.74 -5.93 0.95
C TYR A 132 6.91 -5.98 -0.04
N LYS A 133 7.23 -7.14 -0.63
CA LYS A 133 8.23 -7.20 -1.72
C LYS A 133 7.79 -6.35 -2.93
N HIS A 134 6.51 -6.41 -3.27
CA HIS A 134 5.94 -5.65 -4.36
C HIS A 134 6.01 -4.14 -4.09
N MET A 135 5.61 -3.71 -2.88
CA MET A 135 5.73 -2.31 -2.45
C MET A 135 7.18 -1.82 -2.45
N ARG A 136 8.13 -2.66 -2.02
CA ARG A 136 9.56 -2.35 -2.08
C ARG A 136 9.99 -2.03 -3.51
N ARG A 137 9.52 -2.79 -4.52
CA ARG A 137 9.84 -2.51 -5.92
C ARG A 137 9.39 -1.11 -6.33
N HIS A 138 8.16 -0.71 -6.00
CA HIS A 138 7.68 0.64 -6.31
C HIS A 138 8.57 1.73 -5.68
N PHE A 139 8.87 1.61 -4.40
CA PHE A 139 9.57 2.68 -3.69
C PHE A 139 11.08 2.70 -3.92
N PHE A 140 11.72 1.52 -3.93
CA PHE A 140 13.17 1.40 -3.99
C PHE A 140 13.70 1.30 -5.43
N VAL A 141 13.02 0.53 -6.29
CA VAL A 141 13.49 0.26 -7.66
C VAL A 141 12.91 1.27 -8.64
N GLU A 142 11.60 1.50 -8.58
CA GLU A 142 10.88 2.37 -9.52
C GLU A 142 10.89 3.85 -9.10
N GLY A 143 11.33 4.14 -7.86
CA GLY A 143 11.57 5.51 -7.39
C GLY A 143 10.31 6.29 -7.00
N TYR A 144 9.18 5.61 -6.75
CA TYR A 144 7.98 6.27 -6.22
C TYR A 144 8.27 6.95 -4.88
N ARG A 145 8.04 8.26 -4.81
CA ARG A 145 8.33 9.05 -3.60
C ARG A 145 7.17 8.98 -2.61
N ILE A 146 7.46 8.60 -1.37
CA ILE A 146 6.47 8.58 -0.28
C ILE A 146 6.37 9.94 0.40
N CYS A 147 5.15 10.39 0.67
CA CYS A 147 4.90 11.55 1.52
C CYS A 147 5.17 11.15 2.97
N LYS A 148 6.21 11.71 3.58
CA LYS A 148 6.62 11.36 4.94
C LYS A 148 6.04 12.35 5.95
N ALA A 149 5.55 11.84 7.07
CA ALA A 149 5.23 12.64 8.25
C ALA A 149 6.51 13.08 8.97
N LYS A 150 6.39 14.00 9.94
CA LYS A 150 7.51 14.44 10.78
C LYS A 150 8.25 13.28 11.46
N THR A 151 7.55 12.18 11.73
CA THR A 151 8.08 10.96 12.36
C THR A 151 8.77 10.01 11.38
N GLY A 152 8.80 10.32 10.07
CA GLY A 152 9.41 9.51 9.03
C GLY A 152 8.50 8.45 8.39
N ALA A 153 7.36 8.13 9.01
CA ALA A 153 6.37 7.20 8.46
C ALA A 153 5.57 7.81 7.29
N MET A 154 4.96 6.96 6.47
CA MET A 154 4.03 7.39 5.43
C MET A 154 2.89 8.22 6.03
N GLN A 155 2.66 9.40 5.45
CA GLN A 155 1.64 10.34 5.89
C GLN A 155 0.31 10.08 5.20
N ARG A 156 -0.77 10.23 5.96
CA ARG A 156 -2.15 10.22 5.46
C ARG A 156 -2.40 11.39 4.52
N ARG A 157 -3.14 11.19 3.44
CA ARG A 157 -3.47 12.23 2.46
C ARG A 157 -4.15 13.43 3.12
N ARG A 158 -5.11 13.20 4.03
CA ARG A 158 -5.79 14.26 4.80
C ARG A 158 -4.89 15.13 5.68
N ASN A 159 -3.68 14.67 6.00
CA ASN A 159 -2.71 15.42 6.81
C ASN A 159 -1.70 16.18 5.94
N CYS A 160 -1.73 16.01 4.60
CA CYS A 160 -0.85 16.71 3.68
C CYS A 160 -1.47 18.04 3.27
N ASP A 161 -0.81 19.16 3.61
CA ASP A 161 -1.29 20.50 3.30
C ASP A 161 -1.16 20.88 1.81
N LEU A 162 -0.45 20.05 1.04
CA LEU A 162 -0.31 20.26 -0.40
C LEU A 162 -1.54 19.77 -1.15
N LYS A 163 -2.32 20.70 -1.70
CA LYS A 163 -3.51 20.44 -2.53
C LYS A 163 -3.23 19.39 -3.62
N HIS A 164 -2.07 19.50 -4.29
CA HIS A 164 -1.61 18.60 -5.33
C HIS A 164 -0.24 18.01 -4.98
N CYS A 165 -0.17 17.20 -3.92
CA CYS A 165 1.05 16.48 -3.57
C CYS A 165 1.30 15.32 -4.55
N PRO A 166 2.44 15.27 -5.27
CA PRO A 166 2.73 14.20 -6.24
C PRO A 166 3.23 12.90 -5.59
N LYS A 167 3.39 12.88 -4.27
CA LYS A 167 3.93 11.74 -3.52
C LYS A 167 2.84 10.71 -3.19
N ILE A 168 3.25 9.47 -2.91
CA ILE A 168 2.38 8.41 -2.40
C ILE A 168 1.98 8.72 -0.95
N HIS A 169 0.69 8.58 -0.66
CA HIS A 169 0.13 8.71 0.68
C HIS A 169 -0.57 7.41 1.08
N SER A 170 -0.76 7.24 2.38
CA SER A 170 -1.94 6.48 2.82
C SER A 170 -3.17 7.34 2.62
#